data_AF-A0A364MWK5-F1
#
_entry.id   AF-A0A364MWK5-F1
#
_cell.length_a   1.000
_cell.length_b   1.000
_cell.length_c   1.000
_cell.angle_alpha   90.00
_cell.angle_beta   90.00
_cell.angle_gamma   90.00
#
_symmetry.space_group_name_H-M   'P 1'
#
loop_
_entity.id
_entity.type
_entity.pdbx_description
1 polymer ?
#
loop_
_entity_poly.entity_id
_entity_poly.type
_entity_poly.pdbx_seq_one_letter_code
_entity_poly.pdbx_strand_id
1 'polypeptide(L)'
;MAAAQFARQAVRAGAGFRTATTMSRAFQTSAALRQEVVAAAPVKKPVGAFRGGLFGFLTGATASGAGMYYYVIDEYRVSNQLLTEDIYALQSAVQRIEGYVRTLEEKVDSKKR
;
A
#
# COMPACT_ATOMS: atom_id res chain seq x y z
N MET A 1 67.64 -32.04 -3.88
CA MET A 1 67.05 -31.94 -5.25
C MET A 1 65.78 -32.77 -5.21
N ALA A 2 64.59 -32.32 -5.58
CA ALA A 2 64.19 -31.19 -6.39
C ALA A 2 62.70 -30.87 -6.11
N ALA A 3 62.32 -29.63 -6.42
CA ALA A 3 61.07 -29.26 -7.08
C ALA A 3 59.77 -29.86 -6.48
N ALA A 4 59.02 -29.13 -5.65
CA ALA A 4 58.01 -28.19 -6.13
C ALA A 4 57.46 -28.60 -7.50
N GLN A 5 56.18 -29.01 -7.58
CA GLN A 5 55.22 -28.31 -8.44
C GLN A 5 53.85 -28.99 -8.52
N PHE A 6 52.85 -28.10 -8.51
CA PHE A 6 51.59 -28.13 -9.26
C PHE A 6 50.65 -29.34 -9.07
N ALA A 7 49.47 -29.07 -8.52
CA ALA A 7 48.32 -28.81 -9.40
C ALA A 7 47.14 -28.24 -8.62
N ARG A 8 46.52 -27.25 -9.26
CA ARG A 8 45.23 -26.65 -8.94
C ARG A 8 44.09 -27.64 -9.21
N GLN A 9 42.87 -27.15 -8.94
CA GLN A 9 41.53 -27.70 -9.23
C GLN A 9 40.98 -28.66 -8.17
N ALA A 10 39.70 -28.62 -7.79
CA ALA A 10 38.56 -27.88 -8.31
C ALA A 10 37.48 -27.78 -7.23
N VAL A 11 36.70 -26.70 -7.31
CA VAL A 11 35.41 -26.54 -6.64
C VAL A 11 34.51 -27.73 -6.99
N ARG A 12 34.03 -28.45 -5.97
CA ARG A 12 32.71 -29.09 -6.03
C ARG A 12 31.90 -28.56 -4.86
N ALA A 13 31.06 -27.59 -5.18
CA ALA A 13 29.90 -27.23 -4.38
C ALA A 13 28.97 -28.45 -4.35
N GLY A 14 29.20 -29.33 -3.38
CA GLY A 14 28.20 -30.30 -2.97
C GLY A 14 27.15 -29.55 -2.16
N ALA A 15 26.00 -29.28 -2.78
CA ALA A 15 24.79 -28.89 -2.07
C ALA A 15 24.44 -30.03 -1.09
N GLY A 16 24.98 -29.94 0.12
CA GLY A 16 24.55 -30.78 1.22
C GLY A 16 23.09 -30.47 1.49
N PHE A 17 22.21 -31.38 1.12
CA PHE A 17 20.85 -31.42 1.61
C PHE A 17 20.96 -31.56 3.14
N ARG A 18 20.93 -30.43 3.85
CA ARG A 18 20.79 -30.41 5.29
C ARG A 18 19.42 -31.00 5.55
N THR A 19 19.37 -32.29 5.87
CA THR A 19 18.21 -32.89 6.48
C THR A 19 17.92 -32.08 7.73
N ALA A 20 16.92 -31.21 7.66
CA ALA A 20 16.37 -30.56 8.82
C ALA A 20 15.85 -31.70 9.70
N THR A 21 16.63 -32.09 10.71
CA THR A 21 16.13 -32.91 11.81
C THR A 21 14.98 -32.13 12.43
N THR A 22 13.76 -32.52 12.12
CA THR A 22 12.56 -32.02 12.78
C THR A 22 12.70 -32.38 14.24
N MET A 23 13.11 -31.40 15.07
CA MET A 23 12.97 -31.52 16.52
C MET A 23 11.48 -31.68 16.80
N SER A 24 11.04 -32.91 17.07
CA SER A 24 9.75 -33.12 17.70
C SER A 24 9.83 -32.51 19.09
N ARG A 25 9.17 -31.36 19.27
CA ARG A 25 8.98 -30.80 20.61
C ARG A 25 8.10 -31.77 21.38
N ALA A 26 8.68 -32.53 22.30
CA ALA A 26 7.92 -33.38 23.20
C ALA A 26 7.07 -32.48 24.11
N PHE A 27 5.75 -32.69 24.11
CA PHE A 27 4.85 -32.04 25.05
C PHE A 27 5.03 -32.68 26.43
N GLN A 28 5.63 -31.95 27.36
CA GLN A 28 5.59 -32.31 28.77
C GLN A 28 4.25 -31.86 29.35
N THR A 29 3.39 -32.81 29.68
CA THR A 29 2.17 -32.53 30.45
C THR A 29 2.52 -32.63 31.94
N SER A 30 2.60 -31.49 32.63
CA SER A 30 2.63 -31.50 34.09
C SER A 30 1.30 -32.01 34.63
N ALA A 31 1.31 -32.76 35.74
CA ALA A 31 0.09 -33.14 36.44
C ALA A 31 -0.74 -31.87 36.77
N ALA A 32 -2.04 -31.91 36.51
CA ALA A 32 -2.94 -30.82 36.85
C ALA A 32 -3.03 -30.68 38.38
N LEU A 33 -2.27 -29.74 38.95
CA LEU A 33 -2.46 -29.29 40.33
C LEU A 33 -3.82 -28.57 40.37
N ARG A 34 -4.87 -29.31 40.77
CA ARG A 34 -6.14 -28.70 41.12
C ARG A 34 -5.93 -27.97 42.44
N GLN A 35 -5.95 -26.64 42.37
CA GLN A 35 -6.05 -25.78 43.54
C GLN A 35 -7.26 -26.27 44.37
N GLU A 36 -7.05 -26.79 45.58
CA GLU A 36 -8.14 -26.95 46.53
C GLU A 36 -8.81 -25.59 46.68
N VAL A 37 -10.16 -25.58 46.60
CA VAL A 37 -10.96 -24.35 46.63
C VAL A 37 -10.90 -23.76 48.04
N VAL A 38 -9.78 -23.13 48.38
CA VAL A 38 -9.68 -22.19 49.49
C VAL A 38 -10.23 -20.87 48.93
N ALA A 39 -11.54 -20.71 49.09
CA ALA A 39 -12.35 -19.57 48.67
C ALA A 39 -12.27 -19.22 47.17
N ALA A 40 -13.34 -19.49 46.43
CA ALA A 40 -13.50 -19.04 45.06
C ALA A 40 -13.19 -17.53 44.97
N ALA A 41 -12.11 -17.18 44.27
CA ALA A 41 -11.77 -15.78 44.02
C ALA A 41 -12.97 -15.10 43.34
N PRO A 42 -13.34 -13.87 43.76
CA PRO A 42 -14.54 -13.22 43.25
C PRO A 42 -14.44 -13.05 41.72
N VAL A 43 -15.37 -13.67 41.00
CA VAL A 43 -15.46 -13.62 39.54
C VAL A 43 -15.82 -12.18 39.12
N LYS A 44 -14.80 -11.36 38.84
CA LYS A 44 -14.99 -10.03 38.26
C LYS A 44 -15.45 -10.20 36.80
N LYS A 45 -16.68 -9.75 36.52
CA LYS A 45 -17.22 -9.74 35.15
C LYS A 45 -16.30 -8.89 34.25
N PRO A 46 -15.83 -9.40 33.10
CA PRO A 46 -14.90 -8.70 32.22
C PRO A 46 -15.63 -7.63 31.41
N VAL A 47 -16.13 -6.59 32.09
CA VAL A 47 -16.83 -5.47 31.46
C VAL A 47 -15.87 -4.51 30.74
N GLY A 48 -14.55 -4.66 30.90
CA GLY A 48 -13.54 -3.78 30.32
C GLY A 48 -13.17 -4.06 28.86
N ALA A 49 -13.12 -5.32 28.45
CA ALA A 49 -12.64 -5.70 27.11
C ALA A 49 -13.56 -5.21 25.99
N PHE A 50 -14.88 -5.33 26.17
CA PHE A 50 -15.87 -4.85 25.20
C PHE A 50 -15.95 -3.31 25.17
N ARG A 51 -15.75 -2.64 26.32
CA ARG A 51 -15.76 -1.16 26.39
C ARG A 51 -14.56 -0.55 25.69
N GLY A 52 -13.38 -1.16 25.82
CA GLY A 52 -12.18 -0.73 25.11
C GLY A 52 -12.21 -1.07 23.62
N GLY A 53 -12.71 -2.26 23.27
CA GLY A 53 -12.81 -2.71 21.87
C GLY A 53 -13.79 -1.87 21.06
N LEU A 54 -15.00 -1.63 21.58
CA LEU A 54 -15.98 -0.81 20.87
C LEU A 54 -15.56 0.66 20.79
N PHE A 55 -15.03 1.22 21.89
CA PHE A 55 -14.54 2.60 21.87
C PHE A 55 -13.34 2.76 20.93
N GLY A 56 -12.36 1.86 20.99
CA GLY A 56 -11.21 1.88 20.09
C GLY A 56 -11.59 1.65 18.62
N PHE A 57 -12.58 0.79 18.35
CA PHE A 57 -13.12 0.61 17.01
C PHE A 57 -13.78 1.88 16.49
N LEU A 58 -14.65 2.51 17.29
CA LEU A 58 -15.33 3.75 16.90
C LEU A 58 -14.33 4.89 16.70
N THR A 59 -13.41 5.09 17.65
CA THR A 59 -12.35 6.10 17.51
C THR A 59 -11.46 5.84 16.30
N GLY A 60 -11.08 4.59 16.04
CA GLY A 60 -10.29 4.21 14.87
C GLY A 60 -11.04 4.39 13.54
N ALA A 61 -12.32 4.05 13.50
CA ALA A 61 -13.19 4.24 12.33
C ALA A 61 -13.40 5.73 12.04
N THR A 62 -13.64 6.55 13.07
CA THR A 62 -13.75 8.01 12.92
C THR A 62 -12.43 8.63 12.47
N ALA A 63 -11.29 8.24 13.05
CA ALA A 63 -9.98 8.73 12.64
C ALA A 63 -9.64 8.36 11.18
N SER A 64 -9.91 7.11 10.80
CA SER A 64 -9.74 6.64 9.42
C SER A 64 -10.66 7.37 8.44
N GLY A 65 -11.93 7.58 8.83
CA GLY A 65 -12.91 8.34 8.04
C GLY A 65 -12.53 9.82 7.89
N ALA A 66 -12.04 10.45 8.95
CA ALA A 66 -11.52 11.82 8.90
C ALA A 66 -10.29 11.92 7.99
N GLY A 67 -9.35 10.97 8.09
CA GLY A 67 -8.18 10.91 7.21
C GLY A 67 -8.56 10.77 5.73
N MET A 68 -9.53 9.91 5.42
CA MET A 68 -10.09 9.78 4.07
C MET A 68 -10.79 11.07 3.62
N TYR A 69 -11.58 11.71 4.49
CA TYR A 69 -12.28 12.95 4.17
C TYR A 69 -11.32 14.08 3.76
N TYR A 70 -10.21 14.23 4.47
CA TYR A 70 -9.18 15.22 4.10
C TYR A 70 -8.47 14.87 2.79
N TYR A 71 -8.11 13.60 2.60
CA TYR A 71 -7.44 13.15 1.37
C TYR A 71 -8.32 13.35 0.12
N VAL A 72 -9.61 12.98 0.21
CA VAL A 72 -10.55 13.09 -0.91
C VAL A 72 -10.85 14.54 -1.27
N ILE A 73 -10.88 15.46 -0.30
CA ILE A 73 -11.09 16.89 -0.56
C ILE A 73 -9.95 17.49 -1.38
N ASP A 74 -8.70 17.08 -1.13
CA ASP A 74 -7.56 17.60 -1.88
C ASP A 74 -7.61 17.13 -3.34
N GLU A 75 -7.97 15.86 -3.59
CA GLU A 75 -8.16 15.32 -4.94
C GLU A 75 -9.30 16.02 -5.71
N TYR A 76 -10.40 16.39 -5.01
CA TYR A 76 -11.50 17.17 -5.58
C TYR A 76 -11.11 18.61 -5.92
N ARG A 77 -10.17 19.22 -5.17
CA ARG A 77 -9.68 20.57 -5.44
C ARG A 77 -8.74 20.61 -6.65
N VAL A 78 -7.88 19.62 -6.79
CA VAL A 78 -6.95 19.48 -7.92
C VAL A 78 -7.70 19.32 -9.25
N SER A 79 -8.81 18.57 -9.26
CA SER A 79 -9.62 18.39 -10.48
C SER A 79 -10.44 19.63 -10.87
N ASN A 80 -10.85 20.48 -9.92
CA ASN A 80 -11.59 21.72 -10.24
C ASN A 80 -10.70 22.85 -10.78
N GLN A 81 -9.41 22.87 -10.43
CA GLN A 81 -8.45 23.80 -11.05
C GLN A 81 -8.20 23.44 -12.53
N LEU A 82 -8.12 22.14 -12.84
CA LEU A 82 -7.98 21.64 -14.20
C LEU A 82 -9.17 22.00 -15.12
N LEU A 83 -10.38 22.07 -14.59
CA LEU A 83 -11.57 22.51 -15.35
C LEU A 83 -11.53 24.00 -15.73
N THR A 84 -10.85 24.84 -14.95
CA THR A 84 -10.73 26.28 -15.27
C THR A 84 -9.64 26.52 -16.31
N GLU A 85 -8.54 25.79 -16.24
CA GLU A 85 -7.46 25.84 -17.24
C GLU A 85 -7.91 25.33 -18.62
N ASP A 86 -8.72 24.28 -18.67
CA ASP A 86 -9.24 23.73 -19.93
C ASP A 86 -10.18 24.71 -20.66
N ILE A 87 -11.00 25.48 -19.93
CA ILE A 87 -11.87 26.52 -20.54
C ILE A 87 -11.03 27.59 -21.26
N TYR A 88 -9.95 28.05 -20.64
CA TYR A 88 -9.05 29.03 -21.27
C TYR A 88 -8.29 28.43 -22.46
N ALA A 89 -7.89 27.15 -22.37
CA ALA A 89 -7.27 26.44 -23.47
C ALA A 89 -8.22 26.32 -24.68
N LEU A 90 -9.48 25.95 -24.45
CA LEU A 90 -10.51 25.81 -25.49
C LEU A 90 -10.80 27.13 -26.20
N GLN A 91 -10.92 28.24 -25.45
CA GLN A 91 -11.13 29.56 -26.04
C GLN A 91 -9.98 29.98 -26.96
N SER A 92 -8.73 29.72 -26.57
CA SER A 92 -7.57 30.01 -27.41
C SER A 92 -7.53 29.16 -28.69
N ALA A 93 -8.00 27.91 -28.62
CA ALA A 93 -8.06 27.00 -29.75
C ALA A 93 -9.13 27.44 -30.77
N VAL A 94 -10.31 27.85 -30.29
CA VAL A 94 -11.40 28.37 -31.15
C VAL A 94 -10.94 29.63 -31.90
N GLN A 95 -10.34 30.60 -31.21
CA GLN A 95 -9.85 31.83 -31.85
C GLN A 95 -8.79 31.56 -32.94
N ARG A 96 -7.91 30.57 -32.72
CA ARG A 96 -6.92 30.16 -33.72
C ARG A 96 -7.57 29.50 -34.93
N ILE A 97 -8.56 28.63 -34.72
CA ILE A 97 -9.28 27.95 -35.80
C ILE A 97 -10.07 28.96 -36.64
N GLU A 98 -10.80 29.88 -36.01
CA GLU A 98 -11.50 30.96 -36.72
C GLU A 98 -10.53 31.79 -37.56
N GLY A 99 -9.36 32.14 -37.02
CA GLY A 99 -8.29 32.79 -37.77
C GLY A 99 -7.83 31.97 -38.98
N TYR A 100 -7.57 30.67 -38.81
CA TYR A 100 -7.18 29.80 -39.92
C TYR A 100 -8.26 29.69 -40.99
N VAL A 101 -9.52 29.51 -40.61
CA VAL A 101 -10.65 29.45 -41.55
C VAL A 101 -10.76 30.74 -42.34
N ARG A 102 -10.67 31.90 -41.68
CA ARG A 102 -10.75 33.21 -42.34
C ARG A 102 -9.61 33.43 -43.34
N THR A 103 -8.39 33.05 -42.96
CA THR A 103 -7.25 33.12 -43.89
C THR A 103 -7.35 32.12 -45.05
N LEU A 104 -8.00 30.97 -44.84
CA LEU A 104 -8.27 29.99 -45.89
C LEU A 104 -9.33 30.52 -46.86
N GLU A 105 -10.40 31.10 -46.36
CA GLU A 105 -11.45 31.75 -47.17
C GLU A 105 -10.86 32.87 -48.04
N GLU A 106 -10.06 33.77 -47.46
CA GLU A 106 -9.38 34.84 -48.20
C GLU A 106 -8.46 34.31 -49.30
N LYS A 107 -7.69 33.26 -49.01
CA LYS A 107 -6.81 32.62 -50.01
C LYS A 107 -7.59 31.95 -51.13
N VAL A 108 -8.69 31.26 -50.82
CA VAL A 108 -9.56 30.62 -51.83
C VAL A 108 -10.21 31.68 -52.72
N ASP A 109 -10.74 32.75 -52.15
CA ASP A 109 -11.37 33.83 -52.90
C ASP A 109 -10.36 34.58 -53.78
N SER A 110 -9.14 34.81 -53.28
CA SER A 110 -8.06 35.42 -54.07
C SER A 110 -7.61 34.57 -55.26
N LYS A 111 -7.74 33.23 -55.15
CA LYS A 111 -7.36 32.29 -56.21
C LYS A 111 -8.50 32.04 -57.22
N LYS A 112 -9.73 32.39 -56.85
CA LYS A 112 -10.92 32.24 -57.69
C LYS A 112 -11.20 33.48 -58.56
N ARG A 113 -10.61 34.62 -58.21
CA ARG A 113 -10.52 35.82 -59.06
C ARG A 113 -9.38 35.73 -60.05
#